data_AF-A0A254T7E1-F1
#
_entry.id   AF-A0A254T7E1-F1
#
_cell.length_a   1.000
_cell.length_b   1.000
_cell.length_c   1.000
_cell.angle_alpha   90.00
_cell.angle_beta   90.00
_cell.angle_gamma   90.00
#
_symmetry.space_group_name_H-M   'P 1'
#
loop_
_entity.id
_entity.type
_entity.pdbx_description
1 polymer ?
#
loop_
_entity_poly.entity_id
_entity_poly.type
_entity_poly.pdbx_seq_one_letter_code
_entity_poly.pdbx_strand_id
1 'polypeptide(L)'
;MGEIDQRRRTLFLLGAAALLPQFSPYAHARRPDQGNDSQVNLADHGGVPGADPETIIDAFHQAFAQLKRRGGGTLHVSAGVYDLGKRGNGTAVTAADLSNVAISAYGAKLTMTTEGTGTVTPVFFRFINPDNITISGMAFTDSGTDLTVNWFGAICFVVESTRPCRGFRTVDCLAENVVRLLMASQPEKDRYTFEGFDLHATIRNAYYGAGCVFNGANSRADLTVHNVRRAFIGYGMRNWELNIKASADGVAPGSNALVELAADHRGHAESIKVNLAVSGNLKNYGGLVTFYLQGPPTTTTFIRNVKANVTLNNVSAKAGAVFLFPYEAPGAGGYADTTASTWEEIRLSGKVIGSYSGTMIKNPSVSTGKTNSIYVDRDLVGYMKMAMLPDYFRRMLPRTGDVPDR
;
A
#
# COMPACT_ATOMS: atom_id res chain seq x y z
N MET A 1 12.95 14.31 64.80
CA MET A 1 12.76 12.85 64.92
C MET A 1 12.75 12.27 63.51
N GLY A 2 13.76 11.61 62.93
CA GLY A 2 15.22 11.55 63.11
C GLY A 2 15.83 11.55 61.68
N GLU A 3 16.89 12.32 61.41
CA GLU A 3 18.30 11.90 61.28
C GLU A 3 18.54 10.76 60.26
N ILE A 4 19.18 10.99 59.09
CA ILE A 4 20.61 11.31 58.76
C ILE A 4 21.35 10.05 58.22
N ASP A 5 21.69 10.11 56.92
CA ASP A 5 23.05 9.94 56.36
C ASP A 5 23.63 8.55 55.92
N GLN A 6 24.04 8.54 54.64
CA GLN A 6 25.30 8.03 54.04
C GLN A 6 25.87 6.62 54.40
N ARG A 7 26.11 5.75 53.38
CA ARG A 7 27.35 5.63 52.56
C ARG A 7 27.57 4.25 51.89
N ARG A 8 28.12 4.33 50.66
CA ARG A 8 29.15 3.48 49.98
C ARG A 8 28.81 2.13 49.31
N ARG A 9 28.82 2.21 47.96
CA ARG A 9 29.63 1.46 46.95
C ARG A 9 29.93 -0.04 47.18
N THR A 10 29.57 -0.88 46.22
CA THR A 10 30.50 -1.78 45.46
C THR A 10 29.91 -2.14 44.09
N LEU A 11 30.76 -2.07 43.07
CA LEU A 11 30.59 -2.44 41.65
C LEU A 11 30.51 -3.98 41.48
N PHE A 12 29.79 -4.49 40.46
CA PHE A 12 30.31 -5.35 39.37
C PHE A 12 29.16 -5.98 38.53
N LEU A 13 29.13 -5.57 37.25
CA LEU A 13 28.94 -6.35 36.01
C LEU A 13 27.72 -7.28 35.73
N LEU A 14 27.34 -7.25 34.43
CA LEU A 14 26.43 -8.12 33.66
C LEU A 14 24.93 -7.84 33.86
N GLY A 15 24.09 -7.64 32.84
CA GLY A 15 24.28 -7.59 31.40
C GLY A 15 23.00 -7.00 30.80
N ALA A 16 23.16 -6.24 29.72
CA ALA A 16 22.06 -5.70 28.95
C ALA A 16 21.28 -6.85 28.28
N ALA A 17 20.00 -7.01 28.64
CA ALA A 17 19.03 -7.72 27.81
C ALA A 17 17.98 -6.70 27.37
N ALA A 18 18.21 -6.14 26.20
CA ALA A 18 17.18 -5.43 25.45
C ALA A 18 16.01 -6.40 25.23
N LEU A 19 14.84 -6.05 25.78
CA LEU A 19 13.56 -6.63 25.37
C LEU A 19 13.27 -6.12 23.95
N LEU A 20 13.88 -6.79 22.97
CA LEU A 20 13.43 -6.75 21.59
C LEU A 20 12.07 -7.45 21.53
N PRO A 21 11.03 -6.87 20.92
CA PRO A 21 9.87 -7.66 20.54
C PRO A 21 10.38 -8.76 19.59
N GLN A 22 10.21 -10.01 20.01
CA GLN A 22 10.41 -11.15 19.15
C GLN A 22 9.42 -11.01 17.99
N PHE A 23 9.93 -10.53 16.85
CA PHE A 23 9.30 -10.77 15.57
C PHE A 23 9.25 -12.28 15.42
N SER A 24 8.06 -12.85 15.64
CA SER A 24 7.78 -14.22 15.25
C SER A 24 8.04 -14.29 13.74
N PRO A 25 8.99 -15.11 13.26
CA PRO A 25 9.13 -15.31 11.84
C PRO A 25 7.82 -15.94 11.39
N TYR A 26 7.08 -15.20 10.55
CA TYR A 26 5.88 -15.66 9.87
C TYR A 26 6.06 -17.13 9.50
N ALA A 27 5.27 -18.00 10.12
CA ALA A 27 5.24 -19.40 9.79
C ALA A 27 5.07 -19.49 8.27
N HIS A 28 6.10 -20.02 7.61
CA HIS A 28 6.03 -20.36 6.21
C HIS A 28 4.70 -21.08 5.97
N ALA A 29 3.91 -20.56 5.03
CA ALA A 29 2.74 -21.23 4.50
C ALA A 29 3.10 -22.71 4.31
N ARG A 30 2.39 -23.59 5.03
CA ARG A 30 2.43 -25.03 4.73
C ARG A 30 2.13 -25.14 3.23
N ARG A 31 3.10 -25.65 2.46
CA ARG A 31 2.82 -26.14 1.11
C ARG A 31 1.66 -27.14 1.24
N PRO A 32 0.55 -26.98 0.52
CA PRO A 32 -0.48 -28.01 0.44
C PRO A 32 0.05 -29.10 -0.48
N ASP A 33 0.96 -29.91 0.05
CA ASP A 33 1.45 -31.11 -0.63
C ASP A 33 1.09 -32.29 0.27
N GLN A 34 -0.18 -32.69 0.23
CA GLN A 34 -0.70 -34.01 0.60
C GLN A 34 -2.24 -34.02 0.47
N GLY A 35 -2.75 -34.72 -0.56
CA GLY A 35 -4.17 -35.09 -0.68
C GLY A 35 -4.80 -34.69 -2.02
N ASN A 36 -4.93 -35.67 -2.91
CA ASN A 36 -5.38 -35.55 -4.31
C ASN A 36 -6.88 -35.20 -4.51
N ASP A 37 -7.55 -34.55 -3.54
CA ASP A 37 -9.00 -34.28 -3.56
C ASP A 37 -9.39 -32.79 -3.45
N SER A 38 -8.42 -31.87 -3.41
CA SER A 38 -8.68 -30.44 -3.17
C SER A 38 -8.60 -29.53 -4.41
N GLN A 39 -8.60 -30.10 -5.63
CA GLN A 39 -8.56 -29.32 -6.87
C GLN A 39 -9.94 -29.10 -7.47
N VAL A 40 -10.17 -27.88 -7.98
CA VAL A 40 -11.35 -27.46 -8.75
C VAL A 40 -10.83 -26.78 -10.02
N ASN A 41 -11.30 -27.19 -11.20
CA ASN A 41 -10.97 -26.48 -12.44
C ASN A 41 -12.13 -25.57 -12.81
N LEU A 42 -11.83 -24.33 -13.23
CA LEU A 42 -12.84 -23.41 -13.70
C LEU A 42 -13.59 -23.95 -14.94
N ALA A 43 -12.88 -24.69 -15.79
CA ALA A 43 -13.42 -25.31 -17.00
C ALA A 43 -14.51 -26.35 -16.72
N ASP A 44 -14.45 -27.05 -15.58
CA ASP A 44 -15.47 -28.03 -15.19
C ASP A 44 -16.84 -27.38 -14.91
N HIS A 45 -16.85 -26.05 -14.74
CA HIS A 45 -18.04 -25.22 -14.55
C HIS A 45 -18.38 -24.36 -15.80
N GLY A 46 -17.76 -24.64 -16.94
CA GLY A 46 -17.98 -23.90 -18.20
C GLY A 46 -17.13 -22.63 -18.36
N GLY A 47 -16.33 -22.26 -17.36
CA GLY A 47 -15.43 -21.11 -17.45
C GLY A 47 -14.18 -21.44 -18.25
N VAL A 48 -14.33 -21.39 -19.57
CA VAL A 48 -13.26 -21.57 -20.56
C VAL A 48 -13.06 -20.28 -21.37
N PRO A 49 -11.86 -20.05 -21.94
CA PRO A 49 -11.64 -18.90 -22.81
C PRO A 49 -12.63 -18.84 -23.97
N GLY A 50 -13.20 -17.66 -24.22
CA GLY A 50 -14.20 -17.45 -25.27
C GLY A 50 -15.64 -17.86 -24.93
N ALA A 51 -15.90 -18.38 -23.72
CA ALA A 51 -17.27 -18.50 -23.21
C ALA A 51 -17.92 -17.11 -23.07
N ASP A 52 -19.26 -17.08 -23.06
CA ASP A 52 -19.97 -15.82 -22.85
C ASP A 52 -19.73 -15.26 -21.43
N PRO A 53 -19.85 -13.93 -21.24
CA PRO A 53 -19.52 -13.28 -19.97
C PRO A 53 -20.23 -13.86 -18.74
N GLU A 54 -21.51 -14.21 -18.87
CA GLU A 54 -22.30 -14.69 -17.73
C GLU A 54 -21.92 -16.13 -17.39
N THR A 55 -21.66 -16.99 -18.40
CA THR A 55 -21.10 -18.33 -18.18
C THR A 55 -19.75 -18.27 -17.44
N ILE A 56 -18.86 -17.34 -17.78
CA ILE A 56 -17.58 -17.18 -17.07
C ILE A 56 -17.81 -16.79 -15.61
N ILE A 57 -18.72 -15.85 -15.35
CA ILE A 57 -19.03 -15.38 -14.00
C ILE A 57 -19.65 -16.51 -13.16
N ASP A 58 -20.64 -17.20 -13.71
CA ASP A 58 -21.30 -18.33 -13.07
C ASP A 58 -20.30 -19.45 -12.78
N ALA A 59 -19.35 -19.71 -13.67
CA ALA A 59 -18.29 -20.68 -13.46
C ALA A 59 -17.43 -20.35 -12.23
N PHE A 60 -17.06 -19.07 -12.06
CA PHE A 60 -16.34 -18.64 -10.86
C PHE A 60 -17.19 -18.79 -9.59
N HIS A 61 -18.47 -18.42 -9.62
CA HIS A 61 -19.37 -18.61 -8.46
C HIS A 61 -19.50 -20.08 -8.09
N GLN A 62 -19.68 -20.97 -9.06
CA GLN A 62 -19.79 -22.41 -8.82
C GLN A 62 -18.48 -23.00 -8.27
N ALA A 63 -17.35 -22.62 -8.85
CA ALA A 63 -16.03 -23.06 -8.39
C ALA A 63 -15.74 -22.59 -6.95
N PHE A 64 -16.03 -21.33 -6.61
CA PHE A 64 -15.88 -20.83 -5.25
C PHE A 64 -16.85 -21.46 -4.27
N ALA A 65 -18.10 -21.72 -4.68
CA ALA A 65 -19.05 -22.45 -3.84
C ALA A 65 -18.58 -23.88 -3.55
N GLN A 66 -17.98 -24.56 -4.53
CA GLN A 66 -17.39 -25.87 -4.35
C GLN A 66 -16.19 -25.86 -3.41
N LEU A 67 -15.27 -24.90 -3.57
CA LEU A 67 -14.13 -24.74 -2.66
C LEU A 67 -14.58 -24.41 -1.23
N LYS A 68 -15.60 -23.55 -1.08
CA LYS A 68 -16.19 -23.24 0.23
C LYS A 68 -16.76 -24.49 0.91
N ARG A 69 -17.51 -25.33 0.18
CA ARG A 69 -18.04 -26.61 0.71
C ARG A 69 -16.92 -27.58 1.13
N ARG A 70 -15.76 -27.51 0.46
CA ARG A 70 -14.57 -28.32 0.79
C ARG A 70 -13.71 -27.73 1.90
N GLY A 71 -14.01 -26.51 2.38
CA GLY A 71 -13.21 -25.80 3.39
C GLY A 71 -11.90 -25.22 2.86
N GLY A 72 -11.72 -25.18 1.53
CA GLY A 72 -10.51 -24.71 0.86
C GLY A 72 -10.12 -25.55 -0.35
N GLY A 73 -8.92 -25.32 -0.86
CA GLY A 73 -8.34 -26.06 -1.98
C GLY A 73 -7.71 -25.15 -3.04
N THR A 74 -7.47 -25.71 -4.22
CA THR A 74 -6.90 -24.97 -5.35
C THR A 74 -7.92 -24.83 -6.47
N LEU A 75 -8.18 -23.59 -6.91
CA LEU A 75 -8.83 -23.29 -8.18
C LEU A 75 -7.77 -23.21 -9.28
N HIS A 76 -7.91 -24.02 -10.32
CA HIS A 76 -7.15 -23.90 -11.55
C HIS A 76 -7.95 -23.13 -12.60
N VAL A 77 -7.38 -22.03 -13.08
CA VAL A 77 -7.90 -21.25 -14.20
C VAL A 77 -6.95 -21.44 -15.38
N SER A 78 -7.42 -22.08 -16.44
CA SER A 78 -6.62 -22.36 -17.64
C SER A 78 -6.18 -21.08 -18.32
N ALA A 79 -5.03 -21.12 -19.00
CA ALA A 79 -4.55 -19.98 -19.77
C ALA A 79 -5.54 -19.58 -20.88
N GLY A 80 -5.65 -18.27 -21.13
CA GLY A 80 -6.54 -17.71 -22.15
C GLY A 80 -7.20 -16.42 -21.71
N VAL A 81 -8.05 -15.87 -22.59
CA VAL A 81 -8.77 -14.61 -22.38
C VAL A 81 -10.19 -14.90 -21.93
N TYR A 82 -10.57 -14.31 -20.80
CA TYR A 82 -11.90 -14.42 -20.18
C TYR A 82 -12.55 -13.05 -20.20
N ASP A 83 -13.44 -12.81 -21.16
CA ASP A 83 -14.10 -11.52 -21.32
C ASP A 83 -15.39 -11.44 -20.51
N LEU A 84 -15.40 -10.57 -19.50
CA LEU A 84 -16.57 -10.31 -18.66
C LEU A 84 -17.52 -9.27 -19.26
N GLY A 85 -17.24 -8.83 -20.48
CA GLY A 85 -18.07 -7.94 -21.28
C GLY A 85 -18.07 -6.49 -20.78
N LYS A 86 -19.12 -5.77 -21.17
CA LYS A 86 -19.34 -4.36 -20.84
C LYS A 86 -19.95 -4.23 -19.44
N ARG A 87 -19.40 -3.35 -18.60
CA ARG A 87 -19.83 -3.20 -17.19
C ARG A 87 -19.93 -1.74 -16.77
N GLY A 88 -21.05 -1.41 -16.12
CA GLY A 88 -21.19 -0.20 -15.30
C GLY A 88 -20.74 -0.44 -13.86
N ASN A 89 -21.26 0.34 -12.90
CA ASN A 89 -20.99 0.09 -11.48
C ASN A 89 -21.51 -1.29 -11.03
N GLY A 90 -20.73 -2.01 -10.22
CA GLY A 90 -21.10 -3.32 -9.69
C GLY A 90 -19.91 -4.25 -9.52
N THR A 91 -20.17 -5.49 -9.13
CA THR A 91 -19.16 -6.55 -9.00
C THR A 91 -19.54 -7.71 -9.91
N ALA A 92 -18.60 -8.19 -10.72
CA ALA A 92 -18.81 -9.38 -11.55
C ALA A 92 -18.81 -10.65 -10.70
N VAL A 93 -17.75 -10.90 -9.93
CA VAL A 93 -17.61 -12.11 -9.13
C VAL A 93 -17.53 -11.78 -7.65
N THR A 94 -18.46 -12.30 -6.85
CA THR A 94 -18.44 -12.16 -5.37
C THR A 94 -18.15 -13.50 -4.73
N ALA A 95 -17.19 -13.53 -3.80
CA ALA A 95 -16.83 -14.69 -3.00
C ALA A 95 -16.91 -14.34 -1.51
N ALA A 96 -17.84 -14.96 -0.77
CA ALA A 96 -18.04 -14.70 0.64
C ALA A 96 -17.61 -15.90 1.50
N ASP A 97 -16.90 -15.61 2.60
CA ASP A 97 -16.36 -16.58 3.58
C ASP A 97 -15.58 -17.72 2.92
N LEU A 98 -14.76 -17.35 1.95
CA LEU A 98 -13.83 -18.29 1.34
C LEU A 98 -12.61 -18.41 2.27
N SER A 99 -12.18 -19.64 2.54
CA SER A 99 -11.03 -19.89 3.41
C SER A 99 -10.07 -20.91 2.82
N ASN A 100 -8.76 -20.73 3.02
CA ASN A 100 -7.72 -21.66 2.59
C ASN A 100 -7.76 -21.98 1.10
N VAL A 101 -7.90 -20.96 0.26
CA VAL A 101 -7.97 -21.13 -1.20
C VAL A 101 -6.74 -20.56 -1.90
N ALA A 102 -6.16 -21.35 -2.78
CA ALA A 102 -5.20 -20.90 -3.78
C ALA A 102 -5.89 -20.82 -5.15
N ILE A 103 -5.69 -19.74 -5.89
CA ILE A 103 -6.15 -19.58 -7.27
C ILE A 103 -4.90 -19.54 -8.15
N SER A 104 -4.69 -20.57 -8.94
CA SER A 104 -3.60 -20.66 -9.92
C SER A 104 -4.13 -20.29 -11.30
N ALA A 105 -3.75 -19.13 -11.80
CA ALA A 105 -4.27 -18.52 -13.03
C ALA A 105 -3.16 -18.04 -13.98
N TYR A 106 -1.98 -18.69 -13.95
CA TYR A 106 -0.87 -18.36 -14.83
C TYR A 106 -1.28 -18.46 -16.31
N GLY A 107 -1.17 -17.33 -17.02
CA GLY A 107 -1.56 -17.21 -18.43
C GLY A 107 -3.04 -16.88 -18.65
N ALA A 108 -3.85 -16.77 -17.60
CA ALA A 108 -5.22 -16.29 -17.69
C ALA A 108 -5.27 -14.76 -17.64
N LYS A 109 -6.02 -14.16 -18.56
CA LYS A 109 -6.29 -12.73 -18.61
C LYS A 109 -7.79 -12.48 -18.53
N LEU A 110 -8.24 -11.85 -17.46
CA LEU A 110 -9.61 -11.37 -17.35
C LEU A 110 -9.71 -9.97 -17.98
N THR A 111 -10.72 -9.77 -18.80
CA THR A 111 -10.98 -8.50 -19.48
C THR A 111 -12.38 -8.01 -19.16
N MET A 112 -12.56 -6.70 -19.14
CA MET A 112 -13.88 -6.07 -19.22
C MET A 112 -13.79 -4.74 -19.98
N THR A 113 -14.93 -4.14 -20.29
CA THR A 113 -15.01 -2.77 -20.80
C THR A 113 -15.89 -1.94 -19.87
N THR A 114 -15.31 -0.99 -19.14
CA THR A 114 -16.11 -0.02 -18.37
C THR A 114 -16.92 0.86 -19.31
N GLU A 115 -18.23 0.98 -19.05
CA GLU A 115 -19.14 1.83 -19.81
C GLU A 115 -19.91 2.79 -18.91
N GLY A 116 -20.26 3.96 -19.46
CA GLY A 116 -21.00 5.01 -18.78
C GLY A 116 -20.29 6.36 -18.87
N THR A 117 -20.69 7.29 -18.01
CA THR A 117 -20.08 8.62 -17.89
C THR A 117 -19.85 8.97 -16.42
N GLY A 118 -18.86 9.82 -16.14
CA GLY A 118 -18.53 10.23 -14.77
C GLY A 118 -17.74 9.18 -13.99
N THR A 119 -18.08 8.95 -12.73
CA THR A 119 -17.40 7.94 -11.88
C THR A 119 -18.07 6.59 -12.03
N VAL A 120 -17.34 5.63 -12.61
CA VAL A 120 -17.82 4.25 -12.83
C VAL A 120 -16.67 3.28 -12.53
N THR A 121 -16.88 2.42 -11.53
CA THR A 121 -15.86 1.48 -11.04
C THR A 121 -16.42 0.06 -10.92
N PRO A 122 -16.53 -0.69 -12.03
CA PRO A 122 -16.83 -2.12 -11.94
C PRO A 122 -15.73 -2.85 -11.18
N VAL A 123 -16.06 -4.00 -10.60
CA VAL A 123 -15.14 -4.82 -9.83
C VAL A 123 -15.07 -6.22 -10.44
N PHE A 124 -13.87 -6.73 -10.74
CA PHE A 124 -13.68 -8.13 -11.16
C PHE A 124 -14.06 -9.07 -10.02
N PHE A 125 -13.36 -8.99 -8.88
CA PHE A 125 -13.59 -9.84 -7.73
C PHE A 125 -13.83 -9.04 -6.45
N ARG A 126 -14.90 -9.37 -5.72
CA ARG A 126 -15.13 -8.93 -4.35
C ARG A 126 -15.05 -10.12 -3.41
N PHE A 127 -14.11 -10.07 -2.47
CA PHE A 127 -13.96 -11.05 -1.40
C PHE A 127 -14.51 -10.46 -0.10
N ILE A 128 -15.49 -11.14 0.50
CA ILE A 128 -16.13 -10.75 1.75
C ILE A 128 -15.74 -11.77 2.82
N ASN A 129 -15.12 -11.29 3.91
CA ASN A 129 -14.53 -12.10 4.98
C ASN A 129 -13.59 -13.23 4.48
N PRO A 130 -12.63 -12.94 3.56
CA PRO A 130 -11.68 -13.97 3.13
C PRO A 130 -10.70 -14.33 4.26
N ASP A 131 -10.29 -15.59 4.35
CA ASP A 131 -9.21 -16.02 5.25
C ASP A 131 -8.22 -16.94 4.52
N ASN A 132 -6.95 -16.57 4.46
CA ASN A 132 -5.90 -17.34 3.81
C ASN A 132 -6.21 -17.62 2.31
N ILE A 133 -6.30 -16.55 1.52
CA ILE A 133 -6.50 -16.57 0.07
C ILE A 133 -5.20 -16.21 -0.64
N THR A 134 -4.79 -17.01 -1.62
CA THR A 134 -3.67 -16.70 -2.52
C THR A 134 -4.15 -16.69 -3.97
N ILE A 135 -3.76 -15.68 -4.73
CA ILE A 135 -4.05 -15.57 -6.17
C ILE A 135 -2.73 -15.42 -6.92
N SER A 136 -2.50 -16.29 -7.89
CA SER A 136 -1.21 -16.39 -8.59
C SER A 136 -1.36 -16.30 -10.11
N GLY A 137 -0.58 -15.43 -10.74
CA GLY A 137 -0.40 -15.37 -12.20
C GLY A 137 -1.55 -14.75 -13.00
N MET A 138 -2.57 -14.20 -12.33
CA MET A 138 -3.75 -13.62 -12.98
C MET A 138 -3.46 -12.24 -13.56
N ALA A 139 -3.87 -12.01 -14.81
CA ALA A 139 -3.82 -10.70 -15.45
C ALA A 139 -5.22 -10.07 -15.58
N PHE A 140 -5.29 -8.74 -15.46
CA PHE A 140 -6.50 -7.94 -15.57
C PHE A 140 -6.31 -6.81 -16.57
N THR A 141 -7.33 -6.54 -17.38
CA THR A 141 -7.39 -5.31 -18.15
C THR A 141 -8.80 -4.79 -18.30
N ASP A 142 -8.94 -3.47 -18.36
CA ASP A 142 -10.19 -2.82 -18.71
C ASP A 142 -9.98 -1.84 -19.88
N SER A 143 -10.52 -2.18 -21.04
CA SER A 143 -10.40 -1.36 -22.25
C SER A 143 -11.22 -0.06 -22.18
N GLY A 144 -12.14 0.06 -21.23
CA GLY A 144 -12.92 1.26 -20.98
C GLY A 144 -12.29 2.22 -19.97
N THR A 145 -11.17 1.88 -19.33
CA THR A 145 -10.54 2.77 -18.33
C THR A 145 -10.09 4.10 -18.96
N ASP A 146 -10.43 5.21 -18.29
CA ASP A 146 -9.98 6.55 -18.63
C ASP A 146 -9.41 7.24 -17.40
N LEU A 147 -8.08 7.41 -17.37
CA LEU A 147 -7.37 8.01 -16.24
C LEU A 147 -7.53 9.53 -16.15
N THR A 148 -8.07 10.18 -17.18
CA THR A 148 -8.39 11.61 -17.16
C THR A 148 -9.69 11.88 -16.39
N VAL A 149 -10.59 10.89 -16.34
CA VAL A 149 -11.83 10.94 -15.57
C VAL A 149 -11.60 10.38 -14.16
N ASN A 150 -12.18 11.04 -13.17
CA ASN A 150 -12.01 10.64 -11.78
C ASN A 150 -12.72 9.30 -11.51
N TRP A 151 -11.93 8.25 -11.21
CA TRP A 151 -12.42 6.91 -10.91
C TRP A 151 -13.32 6.33 -12.02
N PHE A 152 -12.82 6.32 -13.26
CA PHE A 152 -13.47 5.62 -14.38
C PHE A 152 -12.62 4.44 -14.83
N GLY A 153 -13.08 3.23 -14.49
CA GLY A 153 -12.41 1.98 -14.83
C GLY A 153 -12.48 0.91 -13.74
N ALA A 154 -12.02 -0.29 -14.04
CA ALA A 154 -12.22 -1.47 -13.19
C ALA A 154 -11.32 -1.52 -11.94
N ILE A 155 -11.81 -2.18 -10.88
CA ILE A 155 -11.04 -2.59 -9.71
C ILE A 155 -10.83 -4.12 -9.80
N CYS A 156 -9.60 -4.60 -9.66
CA CYS A 156 -9.32 -6.04 -9.77
C CYS A 156 -9.82 -6.79 -8.54
N PHE A 157 -9.47 -6.31 -7.35
CA PHE A 157 -9.85 -6.93 -6.08
C PHE A 157 -10.44 -5.90 -5.12
N VAL A 158 -11.64 -6.18 -4.62
CA VAL A 158 -12.19 -5.56 -3.41
C VAL A 158 -12.13 -6.59 -2.29
N VAL A 159 -11.53 -6.23 -1.16
CA VAL A 159 -11.48 -7.06 0.05
C VAL A 159 -12.19 -6.34 1.19
N GLU A 160 -13.19 -7.01 1.75
CA GLU A 160 -13.99 -6.53 2.86
C GLU A 160 -14.02 -7.57 3.98
N SER A 161 -14.14 -7.09 5.20
CA SER A 161 -14.18 -7.89 6.41
C SER A 161 -15.08 -7.20 7.43
N THR A 162 -15.98 -7.96 8.05
CA THR A 162 -16.81 -7.52 9.18
C THR A 162 -16.47 -8.29 10.46
N ARG A 163 -15.48 -9.17 10.38
CA ARG A 163 -14.93 -9.98 11.47
C ARG A 163 -13.43 -10.20 11.24
N PRO A 164 -12.66 -10.59 12.28
CA PRO A 164 -11.24 -10.90 12.11
C PRO A 164 -11.01 -11.89 10.98
N CYS A 165 -10.21 -11.48 10.01
CA CYS A 165 -9.84 -12.17 8.78
C CYS A 165 -8.38 -11.86 8.47
N ARG A 166 -7.69 -12.72 7.72
CA ARG A 166 -6.29 -12.49 7.43
C ARG A 166 -5.80 -13.19 6.16
N GLY A 167 -4.61 -12.81 5.73
CA GLY A 167 -3.87 -13.56 4.71
C GLY A 167 -4.52 -13.47 3.35
N PHE A 168 -4.35 -12.33 2.67
CA PHE A 168 -4.74 -12.19 1.26
C PHE A 168 -3.48 -11.87 0.47
N ARG A 169 -3.11 -12.80 -0.41
CA ARG A 169 -1.84 -12.78 -1.12
C ARG A 169 -2.04 -12.71 -2.62
N THR A 170 -1.28 -11.85 -3.29
CA THR A 170 -1.13 -11.89 -4.75
C THR A 170 0.30 -12.29 -5.11
N VAL A 171 0.47 -13.08 -6.16
CA VAL A 171 1.78 -13.52 -6.68
C VAL A 171 1.75 -13.37 -8.19
N ASP A 172 2.72 -12.64 -8.76
CA ASP A 172 2.85 -12.46 -10.21
C ASP A 172 1.59 -11.95 -10.92
N CYS A 173 0.72 -11.21 -10.22
CA CYS A 173 -0.46 -10.63 -10.83
C CYS A 173 -0.11 -9.40 -11.68
N LEU A 174 -0.86 -9.19 -12.76
CA LEU A 174 -0.73 -8.02 -13.63
C LEU A 174 -2.05 -7.25 -13.68
N ALA A 175 -2.02 -5.94 -13.46
CA ALA A 175 -3.17 -5.06 -13.65
C ALA A 175 -2.82 -3.94 -14.63
N GLU A 176 -3.54 -3.83 -15.74
CA GLU A 176 -3.22 -2.88 -16.81
C GLU A 176 -4.46 -2.17 -17.34
N ASN A 177 -4.42 -0.83 -17.44
CA ASN A 177 -5.58 0.00 -17.81
C ASN A 177 -6.74 -0.30 -16.87
N VAL A 178 -6.56 -0.01 -15.59
CA VAL A 178 -7.56 -0.24 -14.54
C VAL A 178 -7.59 0.95 -13.57
N VAL A 179 -8.65 1.08 -12.78
CA VAL A 179 -8.64 2.00 -11.65
C VAL A 179 -7.68 1.50 -10.57
N ARG A 180 -7.64 0.21 -10.21
CA ARG A 180 -6.62 -0.33 -9.29
C ARG A 180 -6.56 -1.84 -9.22
N LEU A 181 -5.44 -2.35 -8.68
CA LEU A 181 -5.30 -3.75 -8.29
C LEU A 181 -6.15 -4.08 -7.06
N LEU A 182 -5.97 -3.37 -5.94
CA LEU A 182 -6.61 -3.71 -4.66
C LEU A 182 -7.31 -2.50 -4.03
N MET A 183 -8.52 -2.73 -3.53
CA MET A 183 -9.20 -1.86 -2.58
C MET A 183 -9.62 -2.65 -1.34
N ALA A 184 -9.16 -2.22 -0.17
CA ALA A 184 -9.67 -2.66 1.12
C ALA A 184 -10.02 -1.43 1.96
N SER A 185 -11.30 -1.22 2.27
CA SER A 185 -11.75 0.04 2.86
C SER A 185 -12.80 -0.19 3.93
N GLN A 186 -12.48 0.19 5.17
CA GLN A 186 -13.36 0.13 6.34
C GLN A 186 -13.31 1.43 7.16
N PRO A 187 -13.67 2.60 6.59
CA PRO A 187 -13.43 3.89 7.25
C PRO A 187 -14.30 4.16 8.47
N GLU A 188 -15.47 3.52 8.59
CA GLU A 188 -16.44 3.83 9.63
C GLU A 188 -16.45 2.76 10.73
N LYS A 189 -16.98 1.58 10.41
CA LYS A 189 -17.02 0.40 11.29
C LYS A 189 -16.03 -0.66 10.82
N ASP A 190 -15.78 -1.66 11.67
CA ASP A 190 -15.00 -2.85 11.32
C ASP A 190 -13.55 -2.55 10.87
N ARG A 191 -12.98 -1.43 11.36
CA ARG A 191 -11.58 -1.06 11.12
C ARG A 191 -10.63 -2.16 11.58
N TYR A 192 -9.62 -2.46 10.76
CA TYR A 192 -8.59 -3.46 11.04
C TYR A 192 -9.13 -4.87 11.31
N THR A 193 -10.34 -5.18 10.83
CA THR A 193 -10.85 -6.56 10.85
C THR A 193 -10.15 -7.46 9.85
N PHE A 194 -9.40 -6.91 8.90
CA PHE A 194 -8.49 -7.65 8.03
C PHE A 194 -7.03 -7.33 8.35
N GLU A 195 -6.17 -8.36 8.37
CA GLU A 195 -4.73 -8.24 8.55
C GLU A 195 -3.92 -9.10 7.56
N GLY A 196 -2.65 -8.76 7.36
CA GLY A 196 -1.73 -9.62 6.62
C GLY A 196 -2.00 -9.70 5.12
N PHE A 197 -2.15 -8.54 4.45
CA PHE A 197 -1.99 -8.48 3.00
C PHE A 197 -0.53 -8.79 2.63
N ASP A 198 -0.36 -9.57 1.56
CA ASP A 198 0.94 -9.89 0.98
C ASP A 198 0.88 -9.71 -0.55
N LEU A 199 1.13 -8.49 -1.01
CA LEU A 199 0.81 -8.10 -2.39
C LEU A 199 2.06 -8.12 -3.27
N HIS A 200 2.13 -9.03 -4.23
CA HIS A 200 3.13 -9.00 -5.30
C HIS A 200 2.45 -8.83 -6.65
N ALA A 201 2.76 -7.75 -7.36
CA ALA A 201 2.14 -7.45 -8.65
C ALA A 201 2.92 -6.46 -9.52
N THR A 202 2.63 -6.50 -10.82
CA THR A 202 2.95 -5.43 -11.77
C THR A 202 1.69 -4.64 -12.10
N ILE A 203 1.75 -3.31 -12.07
CA ILE A 203 0.62 -2.44 -12.40
C ILE A 203 1.04 -1.42 -13.46
N ARG A 204 0.21 -1.23 -14.51
CA ARG A 204 0.50 -0.31 -15.61
C ARG A 204 -0.72 0.54 -15.95
N ASN A 205 -0.49 1.81 -16.27
CA ASN A 205 -1.54 2.73 -16.75
C ASN A 205 -2.78 2.67 -15.85
N ALA A 206 -2.61 2.94 -14.56
CA ALA A 206 -3.67 2.75 -13.58
C ALA A 206 -3.91 3.98 -12.71
N TYR A 207 -5.14 4.10 -12.18
CA TYR A 207 -5.44 5.17 -11.24
C TYR A 207 -4.62 4.96 -9.96
N TYR A 208 -4.76 3.83 -9.26
CA TYR A 208 -3.91 3.41 -8.14
C TYR A 208 -3.31 2.00 -8.33
N GLY A 209 -2.23 1.69 -7.61
CA GLY A 209 -1.77 0.33 -7.41
C GLY A 209 -2.63 -0.38 -6.36
N ALA A 210 -2.35 -0.15 -5.07
CA ALA A 210 -3.15 -0.67 -3.96
C ALA A 210 -3.66 0.45 -3.04
N GLY A 211 -4.88 0.27 -2.51
CA GLY A 211 -5.53 1.19 -1.58
C GLY A 211 -6.05 0.49 -0.32
N CYS A 212 -5.58 0.91 0.86
CA CYS A 212 -5.98 0.33 2.15
C CYS A 212 -6.44 1.41 3.14
N VAL A 213 -7.74 1.50 3.41
CA VAL A 213 -8.34 2.55 4.24
C VAL A 213 -8.82 1.93 5.56
N PHE A 214 -8.10 2.23 6.65
CA PHE A 214 -8.34 1.70 8.00
C PHE A 214 -8.48 0.18 8.07
N ASN A 215 -7.71 -0.53 7.25
CA ASN A 215 -7.68 -1.99 7.21
C ASN A 215 -6.31 -2.51 6.77
N GLY A 216 -6.06 -3.81 6.99
CA GLY A 216 -4.83 -4.47 6.55
C GLY A 216 -3.64 -4.23 7.46
N ALA A 217 -3.79 -4.27 8.79
CA ALA A 217 -2.61 -4.21 9.66
C ALA A 217 -1.64 -5.39 9.40
N ASN A 218 -0.36 -5.25 9.76
CA ASN A 218 0.64 -6.32 9.66
C ASN A 218 0.88 -6.85 8.23
N SER A 219 0.96 -5.93 7.26
CA SER A 219 0.92 -6.24 5.82
C SER A 219 2.17 -5.80 5.08
N ARG A 220 2.35 -6.33 3.85
CA ARG A 220 3.40 -5.90 2.93
C ARG A 220 2.94 -5.81 1.49
N ALA A 221 3.64 -4.99 0.72
CA ALA A 221 3.45 -4.88 -0.72
C ALA A 221 4.82 -4.80 -1.44
N ASP A 222 5.01 -5.62 -2.46
CA ASP A 222 6.10 -5.59 -3.43
C ASP A 222 5.51 -5.32 -4.82
N LEU A 223 5.53 -4.04 -5.23
CA LEU A 223 4.84 -3.59 -6.44
C LEU A 223 5.84 -3.03 -7.45
N THR A 224 5.70 -3.45 -8.71
CA THR A 224 6.32 -2.76 -9.84
C THR A 224 5.25 -1.98 -10.59
N VAL A 225 5.40 -0.66 -10.69
CA VAL A 225 4.40 0.22 -11.29
C VAL A 225 4.97 1.05 -12.43
N HIS A 226 4.16 1.25 -13.46
CA HIS A 226 4.47 2.13 -14.59
C HIS A 226 3.26 2.99 -14.92
N ASN A 227 3.42 4.32 -14.99
CA ASN A 227 2.34 5.25 -15.33
C ASN A 227 1.10 5.08 -14.41
N VAL A 228 1.32 5.11 -13.09
CA VAL A 228 0.26 4.95 -12.08
C VAL A 228 0.11 6.21 -11.25
N ARG A 229 -1.11 6.74 -11.05
CA ARG A 229 -1.30 8.03 -10.35
C ARG A 229 -0.89 7.98 -8.88
N ARG A 230 -1.19 6.88 -8.18
CA ARG A 230 -0.61 6.53 -6.87
C ARG A 230 -0.24 5.05 -6.83
N ALA A 231 1.02 4.71 -6.63
CA ALA A 231 1.44 3.32 -6.45
C ALA A 231 0.77 2.68 -5.22
N PHE A 232 0.65 3.46 -4.14
CA PHE A 232 0.02 3.02 -2.91
C PHE A 232 -0.65 4.20 -2.19
N ILE A 233 -1.83 3.97 -1.62
CA ILE A 233 -2.51 4.90 -0.73
C ILE A 233 -3.04 4.15 0.49
N GLY A 234 -2.71 4.62 1.69
CA GLY A 234 -3.25 4.02 2.90
C GLY A 234 -3.67 5.04 3.93
N TYR A 235 -4.84 4.83 4.54
CA TYR A 235 -5.31 5.61 5.68
C TYR A 235 -5.23 4.77 6.95
N GLY A 236 -4.67 5.34 8.02
CA GLY A 236 -4.59 4.65 9.31
C GLY A 236 -3.68 3.42 9.28
N MET A 237 -2.60 3.43 8.52
CA MET A 237 -1.78 2.22 8.31
C MET A 237 -1.10 1.75 9.61
N ARG A 238 -1.03 0.43 9.86
CA ARG A 238 -0.33 -0.16 11.02
C ARG A 238 0.57 -1.31 10.61
N ASN A 239 1.86 -1.23 10.95
CA ASN A 239 2.84 -2.30 10.69
C ASN A 239 2.89 -2.71 9.21
N TRP A 240 3.24 -1.76 8.33
CA TRP A 240 3.33 -1.99 6.89
C TRP A 240 4.77 -1.97 6.38
N GLU A 241 5.07 -2.87 5.44
CA GLU A 241 6.29 -2.81 4.63
C GLU A 241 5.96 -2.64 3.14
N LEU A 242 6.35 -1.51 2.56
CA LEU A 242 6.17 -1.19 1.15
C LEU A 242 7.50 -1.25 0.43
N ASN A 243 7.60 -2.08 -0.61
CA ASN A 243 8.70 -2.17 -1.54
C ASN A 243 8.16 -1.86 -2.93
N ILE A 244 8.50 -0.70 -3.49
CA ILE A 244 7.87 -0.22 -4.72
C ILE A 244 8.95 0.20 -5.71
N LYS A 245 8.86 -0.33 -6.93
CA LYS A 245 9.63 0.13 -8.10
C LYS A 245 8.67 0.86 -9.02
N ALA A 246 8.87 2.15 -9.22
CA ALA A 246 7.99 2.98 -10.03
C ALA A 246 8.73 3.62 -11.21
N SER A 247 8.00 3.81 -12.31
CA SER A 247 8.45 4.58 -13.45
C SER A 247 7.29 5.36 -14.05
N ALA A 248 7.59 6.50 -14.67
CA ALA A 248 6.60 7.28 -15.40
C ALA A 248 7.23 7.94 -16.64
N ASP A 249 6.41 8.21 -17.65
CA ASP A 249 6.79 8.87 -18.90
C ASP A 249 6.50 10.38 -18.93
N GLY A 250 5.75 10.89 -17.96
CA GLY A 250 5.32 12.29 -17.87
C GLY A 250 4.12 12.65 -18.76
N VAL A 251 3.52 11.67 -19.44
CA VAL A 251 2.25 11.80 -20.15
C VAL A 251 1.11 11.34 -19.24
N ALA A 252 1.27 10.19 -18.59
CA ALA A 252 0.26 9.67 -17.68
C ALA A 252 -0.04 10.66 -16.53
N PRO A 253 -1.31 10.80 -16.13
CA PRO A 253 -1.64 11.71 -15.05
C PRO A 253 -0.98 11.26 -13.74
N GLY A 254 -0.52 12.21 -12.94
CA GLY A 254 0.00 11.94 -11.60
C GLY A 254 -1.04 12.27 -10.52
N SER A 255 -0.54 12.48 -9.30
CA SER A 255 -1.34 12.88 -8.15
C SER A 255 -0.51 13.74 -7.18
N ASN A 256 -1.11 14.19 -6.08
CA ASN A 256 -0.40 14.86 -4.98
C ASN A 256 0.67 13.96 -4.32
N ALA A 257 0.61 12.65 -4.50
CA ALA A 257 1.52 11.65 -3.95
C ALA A 257 1.72 10.48 -4.93
N LEU A 258 2.88 9.82 -4.94
CA LEU A 258 3.03 8.49 -5.53
C LEU A 258 2.76 7.39 -4.49
N VAL A 259 3.28 7.55 -3.28
CA VAL A 259 2.97 6.77 -2.08
C VAL A 259 2.39 7.72 -1.04
N GLU A 260 1.15 7.48 -0.63
CA GLU A 260 0.47 8.32 0.36
C GLU A 260 0.25 7.53 1.65
N LEU A 261 0.84 8.03 2.74
CA LEU A 261 0.62 7.56 4.10
C LEU A 261 -0.28 8.59 4.78
N ALA A 262 -1.57 8.29 4.87
CA ALA A 262 -2.56 9.20 5.38
C ALA A 262 -2.99 8.84 6.82
N ALA A 263 -3.20 9.87 7.63
CA ALA A 263 -3.85 9.77 8.93
C ALA A 263 -4.85 10.91 9.09
N ASP A 264 -5.95 10.64 9.79
CA ASP A 264 -6.96 11.63 10.06
C ASP A 264 -7.67 11.42 11.41
N HIS A 265 -8.70 12.21 11.68
CA HIS A 265 -9.48 12.16 12.92
C HIS A 265 -10.08 10.77 13.24
N ARG A 266 -10.15 9.87 12.26
CA ARG A 266 -10.61 8.48 12.41
C ARG A 266 -9.48 7.54 12.81
N GLY A 267 -8.21 7.89 12.60
CA GLY A 267 -7.10 7.09 13.07
C GLY A 267 -5.73 7.53 12.58
N HIS A 268 -4.74 6.99 13.28
CA HIS A 268 -3.32 7.30 13.09
C HIS A 268 -2.63 6.29 12.18
N ALA A 269 -1.49 6.69 11.62
CA ALA A 269 -0.62 5.79 10.87
C ALA A 269 0.68 5.54 11.66
N GLU A 270 1.09 4.28 11.80
CA GLU A 270 2.24 3.92 12.63
C GLU A 270 3.00 2.69 12.15
N SER A 271 4.31 2.68 12.43
CA SER A 271 5.21 1.54 12.20
C SER A 271 5.23 1.14 10.72
N ILE A 272 5.66 2.06 9.86
CA ILE A 272 5.64 1.87 8.40
C ILE A 272 7.07 1.91 7.87
N LYS A 273 7.39 1.00 6.95
CA LYS A 273 8.62 1.02 6.17
C LYS A 273 8.26 1.22 4.71
N VAL A 274 8.88 2.20 4.07
CA VAL A 274 8.76 2.47 2.64
C VAL A 274 10.13 2.36 2.01
N ASN A 275 10.28 1.51 1.00
CA ASN A 275 11.43 1.45 0.12
C ASN A 275 10.90 1.70 -1.30
N LEU A 276 11.19 2.89 -1.83
CA LEU A 276 10.70 3.33 -3.12
C LEU A 276 11.89 3.56 -4.05
N ALA A 277 11.92 2.89 -5.19
CA ALA A 277 12.82 3.21 -6.29
C ALA A 277 12.01 3.83 -7.42
N VAL A 278 12.37 5.02 -7.90
CA VAL A 278 11.66 5.72 -8.99
C VAL A 278 12.59 6.06 -10.14
N SER A 279 12.03 6.14 -11.35
CA SER A 279 12.75 6.54 -12.56
C SER A 279 11.83 7.24 -13.56
N GLY A 280 12.42 7.88 -14.58
CA GLY A 280 11.67 8.52 -15.66
C GLY A 280 11.21 9.95 -15.34
N ASN A 281 10.11 10.37 -15.96
CA ASN A 281 9.58 11.73 -15.88
C ASN A 281 8.46 11.81 -14.84
N LEU A 282 8.74 12.47 -13.71
CA LEU A 282 7.88 12.52 -12.54
C LEU A 282 7.15 13.87 -12.39
N LYS A 283 7.09 14.69 -13.45
CA LYS A 283 6.57 16.09 -13.37
C LYS A 283 5.12 16.21 -12.89
N ASN A 284 4.33 15.14 -13.02
CA ASN A 284 2.91 15.14 -12.67
C ASN A 284 2.66 14.77 -11.19
N TYR A 285 3.70 14.50 -10.39
CA TYR A 285 3.55 14.13 -8.97
C TYR A 285 3.87 15.30 -8.04
N GLY A 286 2.98 15.61 -7.09
CA GLY A 286 3.21 16.64 -6.06
C GLY A 286 4.25 16.21 -5.02
N GLY A 287 4.27 14.92 -4.67
CA GLY A 287 5.19 14.28 -3.73
C GLY A 287 5.44 12.82 -4.15
N LEU A 288 6.61 12.26 -3.83
CA LEU A 288 6.85 10.82 -4.04
C LEU A 288 6.38 9.99 -2.84
N VAL A 289 6.77 10.38 -1.64
CA VAL A 289 6.24 9.85 -0.38
C VAL A 289 5.60 11.01 0.39
N THR A 290 4.29 10.93 0.58
CA THR A 290 3.50 11.99 1.24
C THR A 290 2.99 11.49 2.59
N PHE A 291 3.33 12.21 3.65
CA PHE A 291 2.90 11.97 5.03
C PHE A 291 1.69 12.86 5.32
N TYR A 292 0.54 12.44 4.80
CA TYR A 292 -0.65 13.27 4.65
C TYR A 292 -1.49 13.26 5.94
N LEU A 293 -1.56 14.40 6.62
CA LEU A 293 -2.44 14.58 7.76
C LEU A 293 -3.72 15.31 7.32
N GLN A 294 -4.86 14.91 7.87
CA GLN A 294 -6.17 15.43 7.47
C GLN A 294 -7.11 15.53 8.67
N GLY A 295 -7.97 16.54 8.68
CA GLY A 295 -9.10 16.58 9.63
C GLY A 295 -9.27 17.92 10.34
N PRO A 296 -10.23 18.00 11.27
CA PRO A 296 -10.50 19.24 11.99
C PRO A 296 -9.25 19.69 12.78
N PRO A 297 -8.92 21.00 12.81
CA PRO A 297 -7.76 21.53 13.55
C PRO A 297 -7.72 21.17 15.04
N THR A 298 -8.87 20.80 15.61
CA THR A 298 -9.04 20.42 17.01
C THR A 298 -8.69 18.98 17.30
N THR A 299 -8.54 18.12 16.28
CA THR A 299 -8.19 16.71 16.49
C THR A 299 -6.68 16.53 16.36
N THR A 300 -6.06 15.94 17.38
CA THR A 300 -4.65 15.57 17.31
C THR A 300 -4.53 14.19 16.69
N THR A 301 -3.89 14.11 15.54
CA THR A 301 -3.60 12.86 14.83
C THR A 301 -2.11 12.77 14.57
N PHE A 302 -1.60 11.56 14.38
CA PHE A 302 -0.18 11.39 14.15
C PHE A 302 0.11 10.41 13.02
N ILE A 303 1.26 10.64 12.39
CA ILE A 303 2.00 9.64 11.62
C ILE A 303 3.31 9.41 12.37
N ARG A 304 3.54 8.17 12.83
CA ARG A 304 4.70 7.86 13.67
C ARG A 304 5.49 6.63 13.28
N ASN A 305 6.74 6.55 13.74
CA ASN A 305 7.61 5.38 13.58
C ASN A 305 7.75 4.94 12.12
N VAL A 306 7.99 5.90 11.22
CA VAL A 306 8.12 5.62 9.79
C VAL A 306 9.57 5.62 9.35
N LYS A 307 9.96 4.66 8.51
CA LYS A 307 11.24 4.65 7.78
C LYS A 307 10.95 4.74 6.30
N ALA A 308 11.30 5.85 5.65
CA ALA A 308 11.07 6.05 4.22
C ALA A 308 12.41 6.22 3.49
N ASN A 309 12.74 5.26 2.65
CA ASN A 309 13.94 5.23 1.82
C ASN A 309 13.54 5.42 0.36
N VAL A 310 14.05 6.46 -0.30
CA VAL A 310 13.77 6.73 -1.72
C VAL A 310 15.05 6.69 -2.54
N THR A 311 15.07 5.89 -3.60
CA THR A 311 16.11 5.89 -4.62
C THR A 311 15.57 6.56 -5.88
N LEU A 312 16.16 7.68 -6.26
CA LEU A 312 15.91 8.38 -7.52
C LEU A 312 16.91 7.86 -8.56
N ASN A 313 16.44 7.19 -9.60
CA ASN A 313 17.28 6.59 -10.63
C ASN A 313 17.03 7.23 -12.00
N ASN A 314 17.98 8.04 -12.47
CA ASN A 314 17.91 8.71 -13.77
C ASN A 314 16.55 9.40 -14.01
N VAL A 315 16.13 10.22 -13.05
CA VAL A 315 14.88 10.99 -13.12
C VAL A 315 15.06 12.12 -14.14
N SER A 316 14.30 12.07 -15.23
CA SER A 316 14.41 13.04 -16.34
C SER A 316 13.60 14.32 -16.11
N ALA A 317 12.59 14.28 -15.24
CA ALA A 317 11.89 15.46 -14.76
C ALA A 317 11.38 15.25 -13.33
N LYS A 318 11.49 16.31 -12.53
CA LYS A 318 11.27 16.27 -11.07
C LYS A 318 9.81 16.26 -10.67
N ALA A 319 9.49 15.53 -9.60
CA ALA A 319 8.27 15.72 -8.83
C ALA A 319 8.33 17.04 -8.04
N GLY A 320 7.20 17.45 -7.45
CA GLY A 320 7.12 18.62 -6.57
C GLY A 320 8.00 18.51 -5.33
N ALA A 321 8.07 17.31 -4.72
CA ALA A 321 9.01 16.96 -3.66
C ALA A 321 9.25 15.43 -3.62
N VAL A 322 10.38 15.00 -3.04
CA VAL A 322 10.57 13.58 -2.70
C VAL A 322 9.73 13.20 -1.49
N PHE A 323 9.83 13.99 -0.42
CA PHE A 323 9.04 13.85 0.80
C PHE A 323 8.16 15.09 1.01
N LEU A 324 6.85 14.88 1.20
CA LEU A 324 5.87 15.94 1.38
C LEU A 324 5.11 15.75 2.70
N PHE A 325 4.96 16.83 3.47
CA PHE A 325 4.32 16.83 4.79
C PHE A 325 3.15 17.83 4.83
N PRO A 326 2.02 17.51 4.17
CA PRO A 326 0.88 18.40 4.13
C PRO A 326 -0.10 18.10 5.27
N TYR A 327 -0.81 19.14 5.68
CA TYR A 327 -2.01 19.04 6.49
C TYR A 327 -3.20 19.67 5.75
N GLU A 328 -4.25 18.89 5.53
CA GLU A 328 -5.49 19.37 4.93
C GLU A 328 -6.57 19.58 6.00
N ALA A 329 -6.97 20.84 6.18
CA ALA A 329 -8.12 21.19 7.00
C ALA A 329 -9.42 21.08 6.18
N PRO A 330 -10.52 20.57 6.76
CA PRO A 330 -11.81 20.49 6.09
C PRO A 330 -12.23 21.81 5.46
N GLY A 331 -12.59 21.78 4.18
CA GLY A 331 -13.14 22.93 3.46
C GLY A 331 -12.14 24.02 3.06
N ALA A 332 -10.84 23.85 3.34
CA ALA A 332 -9.83 24.88 3.07
C ALA A 332 -9.45 25.02 1.58
N GLY A 333 -9.77 24.04 0.74
CA GLY A 333 -9.38 24.05 -0.68
C GLY A 333 -7.87 23.99 -0.93
N GLY A 334 -7.07 23.72 0.12
CA GLY A 334 -5.61 23.70 0.10
C GLY A 334 -5.04 23.24 1.44
N TYR A 335 -3.70 23.23 1.56
CA TYR A 335 -3.01 22.87 2.80
C TYR A 335 -3.01 24.05 3.77
N ALA A 336 -3.29 23.78 5.06
CA ALA A 336 -3.15 24.81 6.07
C ALA A 336 -1.68 24.99 6.43
N ASP A 337 -1.28 26.24 6.73
CA ASP A 337 0.11 26.56 7.06
C ASP A 337 0.57 25.96 8.39
N THR A 338 -0.37 25.65 9.29
CA THR A 338 -0.07 25.07 10.61
C THR A 338 -1.06 23.97 11.00
N THR A 339 -0.64 23.10 11.92
CA THR A 339 -1.48 22.04 12.49
C THR A 339 -1.03 21.63 13.89
N ALA A 340 -1.95 21.11 14.72
CA ALA A 340 -1.63 20.47 15.99
C ALA A 340 -1.28 18.98 15.84
N SER A 341 -1.60 18.37 14.70
CA SER A 341 -1.27 16.97 14.40
C SER A 341 0.23 16.79 14.15
N THR A 342 0.78 15.61 14.42
CA THR A 342 2.23 15.42 14.58
C THR A 342 2.82 14.41 13.59
N TRP A 343 4.08 14.66 13.25
CA TRP A 343 4.95 13.73 12.52
C TRP A 343 6.08 13.30 13.46
N GLU A 344 6.02 12.05 13.92
CA GLU A 344 6.83 11.56 15.04
C GLU A 344 7.75 10.42 14.63
N GLU A 345 9.01 10.47 15.05
CA GLU A 345 10.00 9.43 14.79
C GLU A 345 10.10 8.99 13.32
N ILE A 346 9.97 9.95 12.40
CA ILE A 346 10.05 9.68 10.96
C ILE A 346 11.52 9.73 10.54
N ARG A 347 12.00 8.69 9.88
CA ARG A 347 13.36 8.58 9.36
C ARG A 347 13.31 8.62 7.84
N LEU A 348 13.97 9.61 7.25
CA LEU A 348 14.02 9.83 5.81
C LEU A 348 15.42 9.51 5.31
N SER A 349 15.48 8.67 4.26
CA SER A 349 16.72 8.38 3.55
C SER A 349 16.56 8.54 2.05
N GLY A 350 17.60 9.01 1.37
CA GLY A 350 17.53 9.32 -0.05
C GLY A 350 18.82 9.04 -0.80
N LYS A 351 18.71 8.37 -1.94
CA LYS A 351 19.82 8.10 -2.84
C LYS A 351 19.51 8.62 -4.23
N VAL A 352 20.44 9.35 -4.84
CA VAL A 352 20.35 9.80 -6.23
C VAL A 352 21.36 9.04 -7.07
N ILE A 353 20.88 8.38 -8.12
CA ILE A 353 21.69 7.77 -9.18
C ILE A 353 21.49 8.65 -10.42
N GLY A 354 22.55 9.34 -10.85
CA GLY A 354 22.50 10.39 -11.85
C GLY A 354 22.37 11.79 -11.24
N SER A 355 21.71 12.71 -11.94
CA SER A 355 21.45 14.06 -11.46
C SER A 355 19.99 14.23 -11.02
N TYR A 356 19.77 15.03 -9.98
CA TYR A 356 18.43 15.43 -9.55
C TYR A 356 18.48 16.84 -8.95
N SER A 357 17.65 17.74 -9.47
CA SER A 357 17.56 19.15 -9.06
C SER A 357 16.19 19.52 -8.47
N GLY A 358 15.41 18.50 -8.07
CA GLY A 358 14.11 18.69 -7.43
C GLY A 358 14.21 18.91 -5.93
N THR A 359 13.08 19.30 -5.34
CA THR A 359 12.95 19.47 -3.89
C THR A 359 13.02 18.11 -3.21
N MET A 360 13.91 17.94 -2.22
CA MET A 360 13.94 16.71 -1.43
C MET A 360 12.81 16.68 -0.40
N ILE A 361 12.69 17.70 0.44
CA ILE A 361 11.67 17.78 1.48
C ILE A 361 10.88 19.07 1.31
N LYS A 362 9.55 18.97 1.32
CA LYS A 362 8.64 20.11 1.37
C LYS A 362 7.67 19.94 2.55
N ASN A 363 7.59 20.96 3.40
CA ASN A 363 6.70 20.99 4.56
C ASN A 363 5.79 22.22 4.47
N PRO A 364 4.69 22.16 3.70
CA PRO A 364 3.76 23.27 3.61
C PRO A 364 2.98 23.52 4.91
N SER A 365 3.00 22.58 5.85
CA SER A 365 2.21 22.66 7.10
C SER A 365 3.12 22.45 8.30
N VAL A 366 3.36 23.51 9.09
CA VAL A 366 4.20 23.44 10.29
C VAL A 366 3.40 22.88 11.45
N SER A 367 3.86 21.77 12.02
CA SER A 367 3.22 21.23 13.22
C SER A 367 3.65 22.00 14.47
N THR A 368 2.67 22.39 15.29
CA THR A 368 2.86 22.99 16.62
C THR A 368 2.78 21.96 17.75
N GLY A 369 2.55 20.68 17.41
CA GLY A 369 2.52 19.59 18.39
C GLY A 369 3.88 19.35 19.06
N LYS A 370 3.87 18.82 20.28
CA LYS A 370 5.07 18.75 21.14
C LYS A 370 6.01 17.57 20.84
N THR A 371 5.54 16.57 20.10
CA THR A 371 6.21 15.27 19.89
C THR A 371 6.86 15.13 18.52
N ASN A 372 6.81 16.19 17.69
CA ASN A 372 7.37 16.15 16.34
C ASN A 372 8.85 15.77 16.34
N SER A 373 9.21 14.83 15.48
CA SER A 373 10.60 14.43 15.28
C SER A 373 10.76 13.77 13.91
N ILE A 374 11.52 14.44 13.05
CA ILE A 374 11.86 13.94 11.72
C ILE A 374 13.37 13.93 11.59
N TYR A 375 13.93 12.77 11.31
CA TYR A 375 15.35 12.54 11.16
C TYR A 375 15.67 12.39 9.68
N VAL A 376 16.59 13.21 9.18
CA VAL A 376 17.01 13.25 7.78
C VAL A 376 18.42 12.67 7.68
N ASP A 377 18.61 11.68 6.80
CA ASP A 377 19.92 11.08 6.57
C ASP A 377 20.94 12.09 6.01
N ARG A 378 22.21 11.72 6.08
CA ARG A 378 23.32 12.60 5.65
C ARG A 378 23.26 12.90 4.15
N ASP A 379 22.88 11.92 3.35
CA ASP A 379 22.93 12.03 1.89
C ASP A 379 21.85 13.02 1.41
N LEU A 380 20.64 12.99 1.98
CA LEU A 380 19.58 13.98 1.71
C LEU A 380 19.97 15.39 2.14
N VAL A 381 20.65 15.54 3.29
CA VAL A 381 21.10 16.85 3.79
C VAL A 381 22.02 17.54 2.78
N GLY A 382 22.81 16.78 2.00
CA GLY A 382 23.66 17.34 0.94
C GLY A 382 22.88 18.05 -0.18
N TYR A 383 21.60 17.73 -0.35
CA TYR A 383 20.75 18.30 -1.40
C TYR A 383 19.88 19.47 -0.93
N MET A 384 19.96 19.88 0.34
CA MET A 384 19.07 20.93 0.86
C MET A 384 19.63 21.74 2.04
N LYS A 385 19.06 22.94 2.24
CA LYS A 385 19.37 23.79 3.40
C LYS A 385 18.47 23.42 4.58
N MET A 386 18.97 22.62 5.51
CA MET A 386 18.20 22.21 6.71
C MET A 386 17.67 23.37 7.55
N ALA A 387 18.34 24.53 7.55
CA ALA A 387 17.90 25.73 8.26
C ALA A 387 16.58 26.34 7.72
N MET A 388 16.12 25.90 6.55
CA MET A 388 14.83 26.30 5.97
C MET A 388 13.67 25.41 6.42
N LEU A 389 13.95 24.32 7.15
CA LEU A 389 12.95 23.44 7.71
C LEU A 389 12.66 23.81 9.17
N PRO A 390 11.48 23.45 9.70
CA PRO A 390 11.22 23.52 11.15
C PRO A 390 12.27 22.78 11.98
N ASP A 391 12.46 23.22 13.22
CA ASP A 391 13.46 22.72 14.17
C ASP A 391 13.31 21.23 14.53
N TYR A 392 12.11 20.66 14.35
CA TYR A 392 11.86 19.23 14.51
C TYR A 392 12.43 18.36 13.38
N PHE A 393 12.91 18.96 12.28
CA PHE A 393 13.75 18.29 11.28
C PHE A 393 15.21 18.30 11.70
N ARG A 394 15.71 17.13 12.08
CA ARG A 394 17.05 16.94 12.63
C ARG A 394 17.88 16.08 11.70
N ARG A 395 19.19 16.34 11.65
CA ARG A 395 20.11 15.42 10.99
C ARG A 395 20.18 14.11 11.78
N MET A 396 20.17 12.97 11.10
CA MET A 396 20.56 11.72 11.74
C MET A 396 22.01 11.84 12.19
N LEU A 397 22.25 11.63 13.48
CA LEU A 397 23.62 11.44 13.95
C LEU A 397 24.14 10.11 13.37
N PRO A 398 25.42 10.05 12.94
CA PRO A 398 26.03 8.79 12.55
C PRO A 398 25.84 7.79 13.70
N ARG A 399 25.49 6.54 13.38
CA ARG A 399 25.44 5.50 14.40
C ARG A 399 26.84 5.38 14.98
N THR A 400 26.94 5.44 16.31
CA THR A 400 28.16 5.05 17.02
C THR A 400 28.52 3.63 16.60
N GLY A 401 29.51 3.49 15.72
CA GLY A 401 29.91 2.22 15.11
C GLY A 401 30.29 2.29 13.63
N ASP A 402 29.84 3.31 12.88
CA ASP A 402 30.27 3.52 11.50
C ASP A 402 31.62 4.25 11.50
N VAL A 403 32.71 3.47 11.62
CA VAL A 403 34.06 3.96 11.30
C VAL A 403 34.10 4.16 9.78
N PRO A 404 34.44 5.36 9.27
CA PRO A 404 34.70 5.51 7.85
C PRO A 404 35.97 4.74 7.50
N ASP A 405 35.86 3.76 6.62
CA ASP A 405 37.03 3.19 5.93
C ASP A 405 37.74 4.35 5.22
N ARG A 406 39.01 4.55 5.61
CA ARG A 406 39.90 5.56 5.03
C ARG A 406 40.46 5.09 3.70
#